data_AF-A0AAJ2ZJH9-F1
#
_entry.id   AF-A0AAJ2ZJH9-F1
#
_cell.length_a   1.000
_cell.length_b   1.000
_cell.length_c   1.000
_cell.angle_alpha   90.00
_cell.angle_beta   90.00
_cell.angle_gamma   90.00
#
_symmetry.space_group_name_H-M   'P 1'
#
loop_
_entity.id
_entity.type
_entity.pdbx_description
1 polymer ?
#
loop_
_entity_poly.entity_id
_entity_poly.type
_entity_poly.pdbx_seq_one_letter_code
_entity_poly.pdbx_strand_id
1 'polypeptide(L)' 'MNQLVLSVPKISCGRCVDAIREEVGLVAGVRAVAVDLATRTVRVDGDADRAAVVAAIGEAGHQVA' A
#
# COMPACT_ATOMS: atom_id res chain seq x y z
N MET A 1 -16.07 7.84 -5.14
CA MET A 1 -15.10 7.02 -4.38
C MET A 1 -13.98 6.66 -5.33
N ASN A 2 -12.73 7.02 -5.01
CA ASN A 2 -11.58 6.64 -5.82
C ASN A 2 -10.79 5.58 -5.03
N GLN A 3 -10.47 4.47 -5.69
CA GLN A 3 -9.77 3.35 -5.09
C GLN A 3 -8.59 2.99 -5.97
N LEU A 4 -7.39 3.01 -5.39
CA LEU A 4 -6.16 2.61 -6.03
C LEU A 4 -5.80 1.18 -5.63
N VAL A 5 -5.42 0.35 -6.60
CA VAL A 5 -4.98 -1.02 -6.37
C VAL A 5 -3.57 -1.17 -6.93
N LEU A 6 -2.65 -1.64 -6.09
CA LEU A 6 -1.23 -1.83 -6.41
C LEU A 6 -0.82 -3.27 -6.10
N SER A 7 0.01 -3.87 -6.96
CA SER A 7 0.50 -5.23 -6.75
C SER A 7 1.88 -5.20 -6.11
N VAL A 8 2.06 -5.92 -5.00
CA VAL A 8 3.33 -5.98 -4.25
C VAL A 8 3.78 -7.45 -4.13
N PRO A 9 4.45 -8.00 -5.15
CA PRO A 9 4.78 -9.42 -5.21
C PRO A 9 5.72 -9.90 -4.10
N LYS A 10 6.48 -8.98 -3.48
CA LYS A 10 7.41 -9.28 -2.38
C LYS A 10 6.79 -9.29 -0.98
N ILE A 11 5.48 -9.08 -0.83
CA ILE A 11 4.81 -9.30 0.47
C ILE A 11 4.78 -10.81 0.76
N SER A 12 5.50 -11.25 1.78
CA SER A 12 5.52 -12.66 2.22
C SER A 12 5.51 -12.84 3.74
N CYS A 13 5.48 -11.76 4.51
CA CYS A 13 5.46 -11.79 5.98
C CYS A 13 4.37 -10.87 6.52
N GLY A 14 3.67 -11.29 7.58
CA GLY A 14 2.64 -10.47 8.24
C GLY A 14 3.17 -9.10 8.72
N ARG A 15 4.40 -9.05 9.25
CA ARG A 15 5.06 -7.79 9.64
C ARG A 15 5.34 -6.82 8.49
N CYS A 16 5.52 -7.32 7.28
CA CYS A 16 5.65 -6.47 6.08
C CYS A 16 4.34 -5.77 5.74
N VAL A 17 3.21 -6.43 6.02
CA VAL A 17 1.89 -5.86 5.78
C VAL A 17 1.59 -4.72 6.74
N ASP A 18 1.90 -4.89 8.03
CA ASP A 18 1.73 -3.82 9.01
C ASP A 18 2.58 -2.60 8.64
N ALA A 19 3.85 -2.80 8.28
CA ALA A 19 4.73 -1.71 7.85
C ALA A 19 4.18 -0.94 6.64
N ILE A 20 3.74 -1.65 5.60
CA ILE A 20 3.15 -1.02 4.40
C ILE A 20 1.86 -0.27 4.77
N ARG A 21 1.00 -0.86 5.60
CA ARG A 21 -0.25 -0.23 6.00
C ARG A 21 -0.02 1.04 6.80
N GLU A 22 0.98 1.06 7.67
CA GLU A 22 1.34 2.23 8.47
C GLU A 22 1.87 3.35 7.56
N GLU A 23 2.88 3.06 6.72
CA GLU A 23 3.47 4.04 5.79
C GLU A 23 2.45 4.58 4.79
N VAL A 24 1.67 3.71 4.14
CA VAL A 24 0.64 4.13 3.19
C VAL A 24 -0.50 4.87 3.90
N GLY A 25 -0.82 4.51 5.15
CA GLY A 25 -1.83 5.20 5.95
C GLY A 25 -1.45 6.65 6.27
N LEU A 26 -0.17 7.00 6.26
CA LEU A 26 0.34 8.36 6.45
C LEU A 26 0.28 9.21 5.18
N VAL A 27 0.02 8.62 4.01
CA VAL A 27 -0.05 9.35 2.74
C VAL A 27 -1.28 10.26 2.72
N ALA A 28 -1.08 11.52 2.37
CA ALA A 28 -2.16 12.49 2.25
C ALA A 28 -3.20 12.03 1.21
N GLY A 29 -4.48 12.13 1.59
CA GLY A 29 -5.61 11.69 0.75
C GLY A 29 -6.02 10.24 0.97
N VAL A 30 -5.25 9.44 1.72
CA VAL A 30 -5.65 8.10 2.12
C VAL A 30 -6.72 8.17 3.19
N ARG A 31 -7.81 7.42 2.98
CA ARG A 31 -8.89 7.22 3.95
C ARG A 31 -8.88 5.83 4.55
N ALA A 32 -8.58 4.83 3.73
CA ALA A 32 -8.42 3.45 4.19
C ALA A 32 -7.35 2.72 3.38
N VAL A 33 -6.67 1.79 4.03
CA VAL A 33 -5.70 0.88 3.41
C VAL A 33 -6.08 -0.55 3.75
N ALA A 34 -6.19 -1.37 2.72
CA ALA A 34 -6.42 -2.80 2.82
C ALA A 34 -5.29 -3.53 2.09
N VAL A 35 -4.51 -4.31 2.83
CA VAL A 35 -3.42 -5.11 2.25
C VAL A 35 -3.84 -6.57 2.24
N ASP A 36 -3.80 -7.18 1.07
CA ASP A 36 -4.22 -8.55 0.85
C ASP A 36 -2.99 -9.43 0.52
N LEU A 37 -2.60 -10.29 1.46
CA LEU A 37 -1.47 -11.23 1.25
C LEU A 37 -1.79 -12.33 0.25
N ALA A 38 -3.06 -12.76 0.17
CA ALA A 38 -3.45 -13.89 -0.69
C ALA A 38 -3.27 -13.56 -2.17
N THR A 39 -3.67 -12.34 -2.55
CA THR A 39 -3.54 -11.77 -3.89
C THR A 39 -2.27 -10.94 -4.07
N ARG A 40 -1.55 -10.64 -2.98
CA ARG A 40 -0.38 -9.76 -2.94
C ARG A 40 -0.69 -8.36 -3.47
N THR A 41 -1.83 -7.81 -3.08
CA THR A 41 -2.28 -6.48 -3.52
C THR A 41 -2.49 -5.53 -2.35
N VAL A 42 -2.18 -4.26 -2.56
CA VAL A 42 -2.43 -3.15 -1.64
C VAL A 42 -3.54 -2.30 -2.25
N ARG A 43 -4.65 -2.22 -1.54
CA ARG A 43 -5.82 -1.43 -1.87
C ARG A 43 -5.82 -0.17 -1.02
N VAL A 44 -5.91 0.98 -1.66
CA VAL A 44 -5.95 2.28 -1.02
C VAL A 44 -7.25 2.94 -1.41
N ASP A 45 -8.09 3.27 -0.44
CA ASP A 45 -9.31 4.03 -0.64
C ASP A 45 -9.04 5.50 -0.28
N GLY A 46 -9.40 6.41 -1.18
CA GLY A 46 -9.21 7.84 -1.01
C GLY A 46 -8.74 8.55 -2.28
N ASP A 47 -8.33 9.81 -2.11
CA ASP A 47 -7.82 10.67 -3.19
C ASP A 47 -6.28 10.67 -3.24
N ALA A 48 -5.67 9.62 -2.69
CA ALA A 48 -4.23 9.51 -2.60
C ALA A 48 -3.59 9.35 -3.98
N ASP A 49 -2.48 10.06 -4.18
CA ASP A 49 -1.72 9.97 -5.42
C ASP A 49 -0.98 8.63 -5.54
N ARG A 50 -1.04 8.02 -6.74
CA ARG A 50 -0.39 6.73 -6.99
C ARG A 50 1.11 6.78 -6.73
N ALA A 51 1.79 7.84 -7.15
CA ALA A 51 3.23 7.96 -6.96
C ALA A 51 3.58 8.11 -5.48
N ALA A 52 2.77 8.85 -4.71
CA ALA A 52 2.96 8.98 -3.26
C ALA A 52 2.78 7.64 -2.54
N VAL A 53 1.77 6.86 -2.90
CA VAL A 53 1.56 5.50 -2.34
C VAL A 53 2.70 4.56 -2.73
N VAL A 54 3.16 4.58 -3.98
CA VAL A 54 4.30 3.76 -4.42
C VAL A 54 5.57 4.13 -3.66
N ALA A 55 5.81 5.42 -3.42
CA ALA A 55 6.95 5.89 -2.64
C ALA A 55 6.88 5.39 -1.20
N ALA A 56 5.72 5.50 -0.52
CA ALA A 56 5.52 4.97 0.83
C ALA A 56 5.76 3.45 0.91
N ILE A 57 5.34 2.69 -0.10
CA ILE A 57 5.64 1.25 -0.19
C ILE A 57 7.16 1.01 -0.35
N GLY A 58 7.83 1.87 -1.10
CA GLY A 58 9.29 1.89 -1.25
C GLY A 58 10.03 2.15 0.07
N GLU A 59 9.59 3.14 0.84
CA GLU A 59 10.12 3.47 2.18
C GLU A 59 9.93 2.31 3.17
N ALA A 60 8.81 1.58 3.06
CA ALA A 60 8.58 0.34 3.80
C ALA A 60 9.50 -0.83 3.36
N GLY A 61 10.35 -0.65 2.35
CA GLY A 61 11.28 -1.66 1.84
C GLY A 61 10.68 -2.61 0.80
N HIS A 62 9.55 -2.25 0.19
CA HIS A 62 8.84 -3.07 -0.78
C HIS A 62 8.75 -2.40 -2.15
N GLN A 63 8.64 -3.21 -3.20
CA GLN A 63 8.53 -2.70 -4.56
C GLN A 63 7.16 -3.07 -5.13
N VAL A 64 6.50 -2.07 -5.70
CA VAL A 64 5.26 -2.23 -6.47
C VAL A 64 5.60 -2.68 -7.89
N ALA A 65 4.83 -3.63 -8.42
CA ALA A 65 4.90 -4.10 -9.80
C ALA A 65 3.85 -3.45 -10.69
#